data_AF-A8U7W6-F1
#
_entry.id   AF-A8U7W6-F1
#
_cell.length_a   1.000
_cell.length_b   1.000
_cell.length_c   1.000
_cell.angle_alpha   90.00
_cell.angle_beta   90.00
_cell.angle_gamma   90.00
#
_symmetry.space_group_name_H-M   'P 1'
#
loop_
_entity.id
_entity.type
_entity.pdbx_description
1 polymer ?
#
loop_
_entity_poly.entity_id
_entity_poly.type
_entity_poly.pdbx_seq_one_letter_code
_entity_poly.pdbx_strand_id
1 'polypeptide(L)'
;MSVYGDGKEIIKDVMKLANGISDMELRGKILDLHNQFYELIDENRELREELHKYKNIQILENNLKYRNGVYTKDKEVYCGVCWDRDKNLCRVRKVGEKPENETTTFVCDVCNKWRFSDIPFVED
;
A
#
# COMPACT_ATOMS: atom_id res chain seq x y z
N MET A 1 20.38 6.80 11.34
CA MET A 1 21.17 6.28 10.22
C MET A 1 20.41 5.13 9.59
N SER A 2 20.14 5.19 8.29
CA SER A 2 19.52 4.10 7.56
C SER A 2 20.64 3.25 6.96
N VAL A 3 20.62 1.92 7.19
CA VAL A 3 21.63 0.96 6.72
C VAL A 3 21.91 1.09 5.20
N TYR A 4 20.93 1.59 4.44
CA TYR A 4 21.04 1.89 3.01
C TYR A 4 22.01 3.03 2.67
N GLY A 5 22.04 4.07 3.50
CA GLY A 5 22.97 5.19 3.32
C GLY A 5 24.40 4.73 3.55
N ASP A 6 24.61 3.89 4.57
CA ASP A 6 25.93 3.40 4.94
C ASP A 6 26.48 2.43 3.87
N GLY A 7 25.64 1.54 3.33
CA GLY A 7 26.03 0.64 2.23
C GLY A 7 26.39 1.35 0.92
N LYS A 8 25.66 2.43 0.59
CA LYS A 8 25.92 3.22 -0.63
C LYS A 8 27.25 3.99 -0.56
N GLU A 9 27.60 4.53 0.60
CA GLU A 9 28.89 5.20 0.80
C GLU A 9 30.07 4.19 0.78
N ILE A 10 29.92 3.02 1.39
CA ILE A 10 30.94 1.95 1.35
C ILE A 10 31.26 1.57 -0.11
N ILE A 11 30.24 1.40 -0.95
CA ILE A 11 30.46 1.05 -2.36
C ILE A 11 31.09 2.19 -3.16
N LYS A 12 30.70 3.43 -2.87
CA LYS A 12 31.33 4.60 -3.50
C LYS A 12 32.83 4.63 -3.20
N ASP A 13 33.25 4.23 -2.01
CA ASP A 13 34.65 4.13 -1.64
C ASP A 13 35.34 2.92 -2.28
N VAL A 14 34.68 1.76 -2.40
CA VAL A 14 35.18 0.61 -3.17
C VAL A 14 35.43 0.97 -4.64
N MET A 15 34.56 1.77 -5.27
CA MET A 15 34.74 2.24 -6.65
C MET A 15 35.93 3.19 -6.82
N LYS A 16 36.15 4.09 -5.85
CA LYS A 16 37.35 4.96 -5.88
C LYS A 16 38.62 4.13 -5.82
N LEU A 17 38.64 3.09 -4.98
CA LEU A 17 39.78 2.18 -4.87
C LEU A 17 39.98 1.37 -6.15
N ALA A 18 38.89 0.86 -6.75
CA ALA A 18 38.93 0.10 -8.00
C ALA A 18 39.44 0.90 -9.20
N ASN A 19 39.16 2.20 -9.26
CA ASN A 19 39.68 3.08 -10.31
C ASN A 19 41.21 3.27 -10.23
N GLY A 20 41.84 3.00 -9.08
CA GLY A 20 43.30 3.01 -8.91
C GLY A 20 43.99 1.70 -9.30
N ILE A 21 43.23 0.66 -9.64
CA ILE A 21 43.75 -0.67 -10.00
C ILE A 21 44.09 -0.70 -11.49
N SER A 22 45.30 -1.14 -11.82
CA SER A 22 45.77 -1.30 -13.21
C SER A 22 45.24 -2.58 -13.87
N ASP A 23 44.86 -3.59 -13.09
CA ASP A 23 44.24 -4.82 -13.55
C ASP A 23 42.81 -4.55 -14.09
N MET A 24 42.70 -4.60 -15.41
CA MET A 24 41.46 -4.32 -16.14
C MET A 24 40.39 -5.39 -15.93
N GLU A 25 40.78 -6.66 -15.71
CA GLU A 25 39.83 -7.75 -15.45
C GLU A 25 39.23 -7.60 -14.04
N LEU A 26 40.07 -7.33 -13.05
CA LEU A 26 39.63 -7.08 -11.69
C LEU A 26 38.73 -5.84 -11.62
N ARG A 27 39.11 -4.77 -12.33
CA ARG A 27 38.30 -3.56 -12.44
C ARG A 27 36.92 -3.86 -13.05
N GLY A 28 36.87 -4.66 -14.12
CA GLY A 28 35.61 -5.09 -14.74
C GLY A 28 34.68 -5.79 -13.76
N LYS A 29 35.20 -6.81 -13.03
CA LYS A 29 34.41 -7.54 -12.03
C LYS A 29 33.91 -6.66 -10.89
N ILE A 30 34.69 -5.65 -10.48
CA ILE A 30 34.25 -4.70 -9.44
C ILE A 30 33.12 -3.80 -9.96
N LEU A 31 33.18 -3.36 -11.22
CA LEU A 31 32.09 -2.60 -11.85
C LEU A 31 30.81 -3.44 -11.97
N ASP A 32 30.93 -4.72 -12.33
CA ASP A 32 29.78 -5.62 -12.42
C ASP A 32 29.14 -5.86 -11.05
N LEU A 33 29.96 -6.10 -10.03
CA LEU A 33 29.50 -6.24 -8.64
C LEU A 33 28.81 -4.96 -8.14
N HIS A 34 29.36 -3.80 -8.51
CA HIS A 34 28.76 -2.52 -8.20
C HIS A 34 27.35 -2.42 -8.78
N ASN A 35 27.19 -2.66 -10.09
CA ASN A 35 25.88 -2.58 -10.75
C ASN A 35 24.85 -3.52 -10.10
N GLN A 36 25.22 -4.79 -9.89
CA GLN A 36 24.34 -5.76 -9.23
C GLN A 36 23.94 -5.34 -7.81
N PHE A 37 24.85 -4.72 -7.06
CA PHE A 37 24.53 -4.25 -5.72
C PHE A 37 23.58 -3.05 -5.74
N TYR A 38 23.72 -2.14 -6.71
CA TYR A 38 22.78 -1.03 -6.87
C TYR A 38 21.38 -1.53 -7.21
N GLU A 39 21.27 -2.50 -8.13
CA GLU A 39 20.01 -3.18 -8.46
C GLU A 39 19.39 -3.81 -7.21
N LEU A 40 20.17 -4.57 -6.44
CA LEU A 40 19.70 -5.18 -5.19
C LEU A 40 19.27 -4.15 -4.13
N ILE A 41 19.95 -3.01 -4.02
CA ILE A 41 19.55 -1.93 -3.12
C ILE A 41 18.19 -1.36 -3.52
N ASP A 42 17.99 -1.15 -4.82
CA ASP A 42 16.78 -0.55 -5.35
C ASP A 42 15.59 -1.51 -5.21
N GLU A 43 15.76 -2.77 -5.62
CA GLU A 43 14.77 -3.83 -5.40
C GLU A 43 14.41 -3.98 -3.93
N ASN A 44 15.40 -3.94 -3.02
CA ASN A 44 15.13 -4.06 -1.59
C ASN A 44 14.32 -2.87 -1.05
N ARG A 45 14.55 -1.67 -1.58
CA ARG A 45 13.76 -0.49 -1.26
C ARG A 45 12.32 -0.68 -1.73
N GLU A 46 12.11 -1.06 -2.99
CA GLU A 46 10.78 -1.29 -3.56
C GLU A 46 10.01 -2.35 -2.78
N LEU A 47 10.64 -3.50 -2.51
CA LEU A 47 10.04 -4.59 -1.72
C LEU A 47 9.64 -4.13 -0.31
N ARG A 48 10.41 -3.24 0.33
CA ARG A 48 10.05 -2.69 1.64
C ARG A 48 8.86 -1.75 1.58
N GLU A 49 8.80 -0.91 0.55
CA GLU A 49 7.66 -0.04 0.31
C GLU A 49 6.38 -0.87 0.07
N GLU A 50 6.48 -1.93 -0.73
CA GLU A 50 5.39 -2.90 -0.93
C GLU A 50 4.99 -3.61 0.36
N LEU A 51 5.95 -4.15 1.12
CA LEU A 51 5.68 -4.79 2.42
C LEU A 51 4.95 -3.85 3.38
N HIS A 52 5.34 -2.58 3.42
CA HIS A 52 4.68 -1.59 4.26
C HIS A 52 3.23 -1.34 3.78
N LYS A 53 3.02 -1.23 2.47
CA LYS A 53 1.69 -1.10 1.87
C LYS A 53 0.80 -2.30 2.21
N TYR A 54 1.28 -3.53 2.03
CA TYR A 54 0.53 -4.74 2.34
C TYR A 54 0.19 -4.87 3.83
N LYS A 55 1.14 -4.56 4.72
CA LYS A 55 0.87 -4.55 6.17
C LYS A 55 -0.23 -3.56 6.53
N ASN A 56 -0.23 -2.37 5.94
CA ASN A 56 -1.28 -1.38 6.18
C ASN A 56 -2.64 -1.85 5.68
N ILE A 57 -2.70 -2.46 4.49
CA ILE A 57 -3.94 -3.05 3.96
C ILE A 57 -4.45 -4.15 4.91
N GLN A 58 -3.58 -5.05 5.37
CA GLN A 58 -3.95 -6.13 6.29
C GLN A 58 -4.50 -5.60 7.62
N ILE A 59 -3.88 -4.55 8.17
CA ILE A 59 -4.38 -3.89 9.38
C ILE A 59 -5.78 -3.31 9.13
N LEU A 60 -6.01 -2.69 7.97
CA LEU A 60 -7.32 -2.16 7.62
C LEU A 60 -8.35 -3.28 7.46
N GLU A 61 -8.03 -4.37 6.74
CA GLU A 61 -8.91 -5.53 6.58
C GLU A 61 -9.37 -6.10 7.92
N ASN A 62 -8.44 -6.26 8.88
CA ASN A 62 -8.76 -6.79 10.20
C ASN A 62 -9.73 -5.90 11.02
N ASN A 63 -9.76 -4.60 10.71
CA ASN A 63 -10.61 -3.63 11.41
C ASN A 63 -11.94 -3.36 10.69
N LEU A 64 -12.10 -3.84 9.46
CA LEU A 64 -13.29 -3.61 8.65
C LEU A 64 -14.31 -4.74 8.87
N LYS A 65 -15.55 -4.36 9.15
CA LYS A 65 -16.67 -5.30 9.26
C LYS A 65 -17.53 -5.20 8.02
N TYR A 66 -17.65 -6.30 7.29
CA TYR A 66 -18.56 -6.36 6.16
C TYR A 66 -20.03 -6.39 6.64
N ARG A 67 -20.87 -5.57 6.01
CA ARG A 67 -22.31 -5.42 6.28
C ARG A 67 -23.02 -5.18 4.97
N ASN A 68 -23.50 -6.27 4.36
CA ASN A 68 -24.33 -6.29 3.16
C ASN A 68 -23.98 -5.18 2.13
N GLY A 69 -22.89 -5.38 1.37
CA GLY A 69 -22.47 -4.48 0.30
C GLY A 69 -21.58 -3.29 0.71
N VAL A 70 -21.39 -3.05 2.01
CA VAL A 70 -20.48 -2.03 2.53
C VAL A 70 -19.58 -2.59 3.63
N TYR A 71 -18.50 -1.86 3.92
CA TYR A 71 -17.67 -2.11 5.09
C TYR A 71 -17.89 -1.02 6.13
N THR A 72 -17.82 -1.37 7.41
CA THR A 72 -17.82 -0.41 8.50
C THR A 72 -16.52 -0.48 9.28
N LYS A 73 -16.07 0.68 9.73
CA LYS A 73 -15.00 0.83 10.72
C LYS A 73 -15.42 1.95 11.65
N ASP A 74 -15.56 1.63 12.93
CA ASP A 74 -16.11 2.53 13.94
C ASP A 74 -17.51 3.03 13.53
N LYS A 75 -17.70 4.35 13.35
CA LYS A 75 -18.98 4.97 12.92
C LYS A 75 -19.06 5.24 11.41
N GLU A 76 -17.99 4.92 10.67
CA GLU A 76 -17.87 5.27 9.26
C GLU A 76 -18.24 4.09 8.36
N VAL A 77 -18.88 4.40 7.23
CA VAL A 77 -19.32 3.42 6.23
C VAL A 77 -18.54 3.63 4.93
N TYR A 78 -18.05 2.53 4.37
CA TYR A 78 -17.15 2.52 3.22
C TYR A 78 -17.69 1.65 2.09
N CYS A 79 -17.29 1.97 0.85
CA CYS A 79 -17.77 1.26 -0.32
C CYS A 79 -17.16 -0.15 -0.40
N GLY A 80 -18.03 -1.18 -0.40
CA GLY A 80 -17.61 -2.58 -0.61
C GLY A 80 -16.82 -2.78 -1.90
N VAL A 81 -17.33 -2.29 -3.03
CA VAL A 81 -16.69 -2.52 -4.35
C VAL A 81 -15.32 -1.85 -4.48
N CYS A 82 -15.17 -0.61 -4.01
CA CYS A 82 -13.87 0.07 -4.08
C CYS A 82 -12.83 -0.60 -3.17
N TRP A 83 -13.28 -1.13 -2.03
CA TRP A 83 -12.43 -1.92 -1.16
C TRP A 83 -12.06 -3.27 -1.78
N ASP A 84 -13.03 -4.01 -2.28
CA ASP A 84 -12.81 -5.36 -2.81
C ASP A 84 -11.95 -5.36 -4.07
N ARG A 85 -12.14 -4.36 -4.95
CA ARG A 85 -11.42 -4.25 -6.21
C ARG A 85 -10.01 -3.70 -6.04
N ASP A 86 -9.89 -2.57 -5.33
CA ASP A 86 -8.68 -1.76 -5.35
C ASP A 86 -8.09 -1.51 -3.95
N LYS A 87 -8.67 -2.12 -2.90
CA LYS A 87 -8.35 -1.82 -1.49
C LYS A 87 -8.44 -0.32 -1.19
N ASN A 88 -9.34 0.37 -1.89
CA ASN A 88 -9.56 1.80 -1.74
C ASN A 88 -10.69 2.07 -0.74
N LEU A 89 -10.31 2.55 0.44
CA LEU A 89 -11.22 2.81 1.55
C LEU A 89 -11.92 4.17 1.39
N CYS A 90 -12.87 4.24 0.46
CA CYS A 90 -13.65 5.45 0.22
C CYS A 90 -14.98 5.44 0.98
N ARG A 91 -15.29 6.56 1.63
CA ARG A 91 -16.55 6.75 2.36
C ARG A 91 -17.73 6.78 1.40
N VAL A 92 -18.88 6.31 1.86
CA VAL A 92 -20.14 6.40 1.11
C VAL A 92 -21.08 7.37 1.79
N ARG A 93 -21.88 8.07 0.99
CA ARG A 93 -22.92 8.97 1.51
C ARG A 93 -24.24 8.22 1.58
N LYS A 94 -24.96 8.40 2.69
CA LYS A 94 -26.35 7.95 2.81
C LYS A 94 -27.23 8.77 1.87
N VAL A 95 -28.12 8.10 1.13
CA VAL A 95 -29.06 8.75 0.21
C VAL A 95 -30.52 8.43 0.52
N GLY A 96 -30.77 7.42 1.35
CA GLY A 96 -32.12 7.08 1.79
C GLY A 96 -32.13 5.91 2.75
N GLU A 97 -33.27 5.71 3.38
CA GLU A 97 -33.53 4.61 4.31
C GLU A 97 -34.97 4.13 4.10
N LYS A 98 -35.16 2.81 4.09
CA LYS A 98 -36.46 2.18 3.96
C LYS A 98 -36.79 1.46 5.27
N PRO A 99 -37.63 2.05 6.14
CA PRO A 99 -37.96 1.47 7.45
C PRO A 99 -38.60 0.08 7.35
N GLU A 100 -39.41 -0.15 6.30
CA GLU A 100 -40.15 -1.40 6.08
C GLU A 100 -39.25 -2.64 6.02
N ASN A 101 -38.03 -2.49 5.50
CA ASN A 101 -37.08 -3.59 5.27
C ASN A 101 -35.71 -3.32 5.94
N GLU A 102 -35.65 -2.38 6.89
CA GLU A 102 -34.42 -1.99 7.61
C GLU A 102 -33.21 -1.76 6.68
N THR A 103 -33.46 -1.24 5.47
CA THR A 103 -32.44 -1.12 4.43
C THR A 103 -32.01 0.33 4.26
N THR A 104 -30.74 0.58 4.54
CA THR A 104 -30.08 1.87 4.28
C THR A 104 -29.44 1.87 2.90
N THR A 105 -29.71 2.91 2.12
CA THR A 105 -29.13 3.10 0.79
C THR A 105 -27.98 4.08 0.83
N PHE A 106 -26.86 3.69 0.25
CA PHE A 106 -25.64 4.47 0.14
C PHE A 106 -25.22 4.65 -1.31
N VAL A 107 -24.55 5.77 -1.60
CA VAL A 107 -23.86 6.02 -2.87
C VAL A 107 -22.38 6.28 -2.63
N CYS A 108 -21.53 5.69 -3.45
CA CYS A 108 -20.10 5.96 -3.44
C CYS A 108 -19.78 7.06 -4.45
N ASP A 109 -19.17 8.16 -4.00
CA ASP A 109 -18.80 9.27 -4.90
C ASP A 109 -17.56 8.93 -5.77
N VAL A 110 -16.84 7.83 -5.48
CA VAL A 110 -15.68 7.36 -6.28
C VAL A 110 -16.10 6.48 -7.44
N CYS A 111 -16.92 5.45 -7.18
CA CYS A 111 -17.37 4.52 -8.24
C CYS A 111 -18.80 4.77 -8.74
N ASN A 112 -19.51 5.74 -8.16
CA ASN A 112 -20.89 6.11 -8.49
C ASN A 112 -21.91 4.95 -8.43
N LYS A 113 -21.58 3.88 -7.70
CA LYS A 113 -22.46 2.71 -7.51
C LYS A 113 -23.22 2.80 -6.20
N TRP A 114 -24.45 2.34 -6.25
CA TRP A 114 -25.38 2.27 -5.11
C TRP A 114 -25.10 1.03 -4.26
N ARG A 115 -25.33 1.12 -2.95
CA ARG A 115 -25.27 0.01 -1.99
C ARG A 115 -26.50 0.01 -1.11
N PHE A 116 -26.93 -1.18 -0.73
CA PHE A 116 -28.07 -1.42 0.13
C PHE A 116 -27.56 -2.28 1.27
N SER A 117 -27.65 -1.76 2.49
CA SER A 117 -27.07 -2.41 3.67
C SER A 117 -28.06 -2.38 4.83
N ASP A 118 -27.84 -3.31 5.76
CA ASP A 118 -28.59 -3.54 6.99
C ASP A 118 -28.07 -2.69 8.16
N ILE A 119 -27.12 -1.77 7.93
CA ILE A 119 -26.57 -0.93 8.99
C ILE A 119 -27.64 0.07 9.47
N PRO A 120 -28.02 0.02 10.77
CA PRO A 120 -28.90 1.01 11.36
C PRO A 120 -28.16 2.33 11.50
N PHE A 121 -28.85 3.44 11.24
CA PHE A 121 -28.27 4.75 11.40
C PHE A 121 -28.19 5.10 12.90
N VAL A 122 -26.98 5.30 13.41
CA VAL A 122 -26.76 5.95 14.71
C VAL A 122 -26.57 7.43 14.40
N GLU A 123 -27.61 8.24 14.61
CA GLU A 123 -27.43 9.69 14.75
C GLU A 123 -26.56 9.91 16.00
N ASP A 124 -25.49 10.70 15.84
CA ASP A 124 -24.66 11.16 16.96
C ASP A 124 -25.48 12.02 17.94
#